data_AF-A0A1F4AEI1-F1
#
_entry.id   AF-A0A1F4AEI1-F1
#
_cell.length_a   1.000
_cell.length_b   1.000
_cell.length_c   1.000
_cell.angle_alpha   90.00
_cell.angle_beta   90.00
_cell.angle_gamma   90.00
#
_symmetry.space_group_name_H-M   'P 1'
#
loop_
_entity.id
_entity.type
_entity.pdbx_description
1 polymer ?
#
loop_
_entity_poly.entity_id
_entity_poly.type
_entity_poly.pdbx_seq_one_letter_code
_entity_poly.pdbx_strand_id
1 'polypeptide(L)' 'MSMPLLAECMALSACASNPSNSQIGTATGAVVGGVVGSALTGGSTVGTVSGAAAGALIGHEIGKKVK' A
#
# COMPACT_ATOMS: atom_id res chain seq x y z
N MET A 1 18.30 -6.46 -0.87
CA MET A 1 17.98 -6.02 -2.25
C MET A 1 17.20 -7.12 -2.97
N SER A 2 15.89 -7.27 -2.73
CA SER A 2 15.01 -8.18 -3.52
C SER A 2 13.52 -7.79 -3.37
N MET A 3 13.21 -6.49 -3.37
CA MET A 3 11.83 -5.98 -3.25
C MET A 3 11.00 -5.89 -4.56
N PRO A 4 11.50 -6.17 -5.80
CA PRO A 4 10.68 -5.94 -7.00
C PRO A 4 9.58 -6.98 -7.21
N LEU A 5 9.70 -8.19 -6.65
CA LEU A 5 8.78 -9.28 -6.91
C LEU A 5 7.34 -9.02 -6.41
N LEU A 6 7.19 -8.20 -5.35
CA LEU A 6 5.87 -7.88 -4.79
C LEU A 6 5.13 -6.78 -5.58
N ALA A 7 5.89 -5.95 -6.31
CA ALA A 7 5.33 -4.89 -7.16
C ALA A 7 4.70 -5.46 -8.44
N GLU A 8 5.29 -6.52 -9.02
CA GLU A 8 4.73 -7.21 -10.19
C GLU A 8 3.38 -7.90 -9.89
N CYS A 9 3.18 -8.42 -8.67
CA CYS A 9 1.88 -8.95 -8.25
C CYS A 9 0.83 -7.84 -8.04
N MET A 10 1.23 -6.67 -7.54
CA MET A 10 0.33 -5.51 -7.43
C MET A 10 -0.01 -4.91 -8.79
N ALA A 11 0.90 -4.98 -9.77
CA ALA A 11 0.63 -4.56 -11.14
C ALA A 11 -0.49 -5.38 -11.79
N LEU A 12 -0.64 -6.68 -11.47
CA LEU A 12 -1.80 -7.46 -11.90
C LEU A 12 -3.12 -6.99 -11.26
N SER A 13 -3.11 -6.46 -10.04
CA SER A 13 -4.30 -5.84 -9.42
C SER A 13 -4.68 -4.49 -10.03
N ALA A 14 -3.74 -3.84 -10.75
CA ALA A 14 -3.97 -2.56 -11.42
C ALA A 14 -4.65 -2.70 -12.80
N CYS A 15 -4.64 -3.90 -13.42
CA CYS A 15 -5.37 -4.17 -14.66
C CYS A 15 -6.90 -4.31 -14.47
N ALA A 16 -7.42 -4.07 -13.27
CA ALA A 16 -8.85 -3.89 -13.07
C ALA A 16 -9.26 -2.56 -13.74
N SER A 17 -9.82 -2.66 -14.95
CA SER A 17 -10.21 -1.57 -15.86
C SER A 17 -11.11 -0.45 -15.28
N ASN A 18 -11.44 -0.50 -13.98
CA ASN A 18 -12.14 0.54 -13.23
C ASN A 18 -11.73 0.49 -11.74
N PRO A 19 -10.62 1.14 -11.33
CA PRO A 19 -10.14 1.09 -9.95
C PRO A 19 -11.16 1.71 -8.98
N SER A 20 -11.51 0.99 -7.91
CA SER A 20 -12.41 1.51 -6.88
C SER A 20 -11.69 2.49 -5.94
N ASN A 21 -12.41 3.46 -5.36
CA ASN A 21 -11.85 4.42 -4.38
C ASN A 21 -11.11 3.71 -3.23
N SER A 22 -11.59 2.53 -2.84
CA SER A 22 -10.95 1.67 -1.84
C SER A 22 -9.61 1.10 -2.30
N GLN A 23 -9.51 0.59 -3.53
CA GLN A 23 -8.23 0.13 -4.08
C GLN A 23 -7.22 1.27 -4.20
N ILE A 24 -7.66 2.45 -4.62
CA ILE A 24 -6.81 3.64 -4.73
C ILE A 24 -6.31 4.04 -3.33
N GLY A 25 -7.21 4.13 -2.35
CA GLY A 25 -6.85 4.42 -0.96
C GLY A 25 -5.89 3.38 -0.38
N THR A 26 -6.14 2.08 -0.60
CA THR A 26 -5.26 0.99 -0.17
C THR A 26 -3.88 1.10 -0.82
N ALA A 27 -3.81 1.29 -2.14
CA ALA A 27 -2.54 1.36 -2.87
C ALA A 27 -1.71 2.57 -2.42
N THR A 28 -2.34 3.76 -2.37
CA THR A 28 -1.67 4.97 -1.91
C THR A 28 -1.26 4.85 -0.44
N GLY A 29 -2.13 4.32 0.42
CA GLY A 29 -1.84 4.10 1.84
C GLY A 29 -0.72 3.09 2.06
N ALA A 30 -0.65 2.01 1.28
CA ALA A 30 0.42 1.03 1.35
C ALA A 30 1.78 1.60 0.93
N VAL A 31 1.81 2.36 -0.17
CA VAL A 31 3.05 2.99 -0.67
C VAL A 31 3.54 4.05 0.31
N VAL A 32 2.67 4.98 0.72
CA VAL A 32 3.02 6.05 1.66
C VAL A 32 3.41 5.47 3.01
N GLY A 33 2.60 4.57 3.56
CA GLY A 33 2.87 3.91 4.84
C GLY A 33 4.16 3.09 4.82
N GLY A 34 4.45 2.40 3.71
CA GLY A 34 5.67 1.62 3.54
C GLY A 34 6.93 2.48 3.45
N VAL A 35 6.88 3.60 2.71
CA VAL A 35 7.98 4.56 2.60
C VAL A 35 8.23 5.26 3.93
N VAL A 36 7.18 5.75 4.58
CA VAL A 36 7.25 6.41 5.89
C VAL A 36 7.77 5.43 6.95
N GLY A 37 7.23 4.22 7.00
CA GLY A 37 7.67 3.19 7.94
C GLY A 37 9.12 2.74 7.72
N SER A 38 9.61 2.75 6.47
CA SER A 38 11.02 2.51 6.18
C SER A 38 11.89 3.68 6.64
N ALA A 39 11.49 4.92 6.34
CA ALA A 39 12.23 6.12 6.69
C ALA A 39 12.39 6.27 8.22
N LEU A 40 11.34 5.97 8.99
CA LEU A 40 11.36 6.07 10.45
C LEU A 40 12.21 4.98 11.12
N THR A 41 12.30 3.78 10.53
CA THR A 41 13.04 2.64 11.09
C THR A 41 14.35 2.39 10.33
N GLY A 42 14.88 3.39 9.61
CA GLY A 42 16.19 3.31 8.93
C GLY A 42 16.30 2.22 7.86
N GLY A 43 15.21 1.86 7.19
CA GLY A 43 15.17 0.84 6.14
C GLY A 43 14.74 -0.55 6.60
N SER A 44 14.22 -0.70 7.82
CA SER A 44 13.78 -2.01 8.33
C SER A 44 12.50 -2.51 7.66
N THR A 45 12.52 -3.79 7.26
CA THR A 45 11.39 -4.50 6.65
C THR A 45 10.15 -4.49 7.55
N VAL A 46 10.33 -4.61 8.87
CA VAL A 46 9.24 -4.55 9.84
C VAL A 46 8.55 -3.19 9.85
N GLY A 47 9.32 -2.09 9.74
CA GLY A 47 8.79 -0.74 9.64
C GLY A 47 7.99 -0.53 8.36
N THR A 48 8.50 -1.00 7.22
CA THR A 48 7.81 -0.93 5.93
C THR A 48 6.54 -1.78 5.90
N VAL A 49 6.59 -3.03 6.37
CA VAL A 49 5.41 -3.92 6.33
C VAL A 49 4.32 -3.43 7.28
N SER A 50 4.68 -3.01 8.50
CA SER A 50 3.70 -2.48 9.46
C SER A 50 3.06 -1.17 8.97
N GLY A 51 3.86 -0.25 8.44
CA GLY A 51 3.37 1.01 7.88
C GLY A 51 2.52 0.80 6.63
N ALA A 52 2.95 -0.06 5.71
CA ALA A 52 2.19 -0.39 4.51
C ALA A 52 0.88 -1.10 4.84
N ALA A 53 0.88 -2.07 5.76
CA ALA A 53 -0.33 -2.78 6.17
C ALA A 53 -1.33 -1.84 6.86
N ALA A 54 -0.88 -0.99 7.77
CA ALA A 54 -1.74 -0.02 8.44
C ALA A 54 -2.32 1.00 7.45
N GLY A 55 -1.47 1.59 6.58
CA GLY A 55 -1.90 2.53 5.56
C GLY A 55 -2.86 1.90 4.54
N ALA A 56 -2.63 0.64 4.16
CA ALA A 56 -3.50 -0.13 3.28
C ALA A 56 -4.90 -0.33 3.87
N LEU A 57 -4.99 -0.71 5.14
CA LEU A 57 -6.27 -0.92 5.85
C LEU A 57 -7.06 0.38 6.00
N ILE A 58 -6.39 1.46 6.42
CA ILE A 58 -7.03 2.77 6.59
C ILE A 58 -7.50 3.29 5.24
N GLY A 59 -6.67 3.22 4.21
CA GLY A 59 -7.02 3.61 2.85
C GLY A 59 -8.17 2.79 2.26
N HIS A 60 -8.23 1.49 2.57
CA HIS A 60 -9.34 0.61 2.16
C HIS A 60 -10.67 1.08 2.75
N GLU A 61 -10.70 1.32 4.05
CA GLU A 61 -11.89 1.73 4.80
C GLU A 61 -12.37 3.12 4.38
N ILE A 62 -11.46 4.09 4.22
CA ILE A 62 -11.80 5.44 3.74
C ILE A 62 -12.40 5.35 2.34
N GLY A 63 -11.75 4.65 1.41
CA GLY A 63 -12.26 4.54 0.04
C GLY A 63 -13.57 3.75 -0.08
N LYS A 64 -13.93 2.91 0.90
CA LYS A 64 -15.27 2.31 1.00
C LYS A 64 -16.32 3.25 1.58
N LYS A 65 -15.94 4.11 2.53
CA LYS A 65 -16.84 5.08 3.18
C LYS A 65 -17.14 6.30 2.30
N VAL A 66 -16.30 6.61 1.32
CA VAL A 66 -16.44 7.75 0.40
C VAL A 66 -17.22 7.35 -0.88
N LYS A 67 -17.92 6.20 -0.86
CA LYS A 67 -18.87 5.78 -1.90
C LYS A 67 -20.29 6.04 -1.45
#